data_AF-A0A6A6VZH9-F1
#
_entry.id   AF-A0A6A6VZH9-F1
#
_cell.length_a   1.000
_cell.length_b   1.000
_cell.length_c   1.000
_cell.angle_alpha   90.00
_cell.angle_beta   90.00
_cell.angle_gamma   90.00
#
_symmetry.space_group_name_H-M   'P 1'
#
loop_
_entity.id
_entity.type
_entity.pdbx_description
1 polymer ?
#
loop_
_entity_poly.entity_id
_entity_poly.type
_entity_poly.pdbx_seq_one_letter_code
_entity_poly.pdbx_strand_id
1 'polypeptide(L)'
;MLPVWDSIDDHRAFQQSADYGDFARKFIPWITGPGVILHVDLQPCDTFALALAAPVTEITTFYFENGPPGDFLSLVEASLRHAREDAGSGFLGSAAGVTHENLEHTGVEGKGVVLVIGWESEGKGEEFRKRKEIEDRMVELVIESAEARETRHVKLKKL
;
A
#
# COMPACT_ATOMS: atom_id res chain seq x y z
N MET A 1 -1.40 12.23 0.40
CA MET A 1 -2.80 12.17 -0.05
C MET A 1 -2.94 10.92 -0.89
N LEU A 2 -4.01 10.14 -0.71
CA LEU A 2 -4.30 8.95 -1.51
C LEU A 2 -5.66 9.18 -2.18
N PRO A 3 -5.71 9.77 -3.38
CA PRO A 3 -6.96 9.91 -4.11
C PRO A 3 -7.48 8.54 -4.53
N VAL A 4 -8.77 8.31 -4.35
CA VAL A 4 -9.45 7.08 -4.79
C VAL A 4 -10.21 7.40 -6.07
N TRP A 5 -9.95 6.61 -7.11
CA TRP A 5 -10.60 6.68 -8.41
C TRP A 5 -11.31 5.36 -8.66
N ASP A 6 -12.43 5.40 -9.39
CA ASP A 6 -13.12 4.17 -9.80
C ASP A 6 -12.27 3.37 -10.80
N SER A 7 -11.48 4.06 -11.63
CA SER A 7 -10.48 3.47 -12.53
C SER A 7 -9.31 4.39 -12.84
N ILE A 8 -8.23 3.84 -13.40
CA ILE A 8 -7.12 4.64 -13.94
C ILE A 8 -7.57 5.58 -15.08
N ASP A 9 -8.59 5.18 -15.85
CA ASP A 9 -9.11 5.98 -16.95
C ASP A 9 -9.89 7.20 -16.43
N ASP A 10 -10.56 7.10 -15.29
CA ASP A 10 -11.21 8.25 -14.64
C ASP A 10 -10.18 9.28 -14.17
N HIS A 11 -9.05 8.83 -13.62
CA HIS A 11 -7.96 9.75 -13.28
C HIS A 11 -7.39 10.42 -14.53
N ARG A 12 -7.17 9.67 -15.62
CA ARG A 12 -6.68 10.23 -16.89
C ARG A 12 -7.67 11.22 -17.50
N ALA A 13 -8.97 10.94 -17.43
CA ALA A 13 -10.02 11.84 -17.87
C ALA A 13 -10.01 13.13 -17.05
N PHE A 14 -9.84 13.03 -15.72
CA PHE A 14 -9.65 14.20 -14.87
C PHE A 14 -8.41 15.00 -15.26
N GLN A 15 -7.27 14.36 -15.53
CA GLN A 15 -6.04 15.05 -15.99
C GLN A 15 -6.23 15.83 -17.29
N GLN A 16 -7.15 15.39 -18.15
CA GLN A 16 -7.49 16.04 -19.41
C GLN A 16 -8.59 17.11 -19.27
N SER A 17 -9.22 17.22 -18.10
CA SER A 17 -10.31 18.15 -17.84
C SER A 17 -9.83 19.59 -17.66
N ALA A 18 -10.75 20.55 -17.85
CA ALA A 18 -10.47 21.97 -17.60
C ALA A 18 -10.11 22.28 -16.14
N ASP A 19 -10.58 21.45 -15.20
CA ASP A 19 -10.39 21.65 -13.76
C ASP A 19 -8.98 21.24 -13.28
N TYR A 20 -8.27 20.42 -14.05
CA TYR A 20 -6.97 19.88 -13.65
C TYR A 20 -5.94 20.98 -13.37
N GLY A 21 -5.92 22.03 -14.19
CA GLY A 21 -4.99 23.14 -14.03
C GLY A 21 -5.13 23.82 -12.68
N ASP A 22 -6.36 24.03 -12.21
CA ASP A 22 -6.65 24.67 -10.92
C ASP A 22 -6.31 23.75 -9.75
N PHE A 23 -6.60 22.46 -9.88
CA PHE A 23 -6.19 21.43 -8.93
C PHE A 23 -4.67 21.38 -8.79
N ALA A 24 -3.94 21.25 -9.90
CA ALA A 24 -2.49 21.12 -9.93
C ALA A 24 -1.80 22.33 -9.28
N ARG A 25 -2.26 23.56 -9.58
CA ARG A 25 -1.73 24.78 -8.96
C ARG A 25 -1.89 24.81 -7.44
N LYS A 26 -2.96 24.21 -6.90
CA LYS A 26 -3.19 24.13 -5.44
C LYS A 26 -2.44 22.97 -4.80
N PHE A 27 -2.25 21.87 -5.52
CA PHE A 27 -1.72 20.61 -5.00
C PHE A 27 -0.18 20.53 -5.08
N ILE A 28 0.43 20.86 -6.23
CA ILE A 28 1.88 20.74 -6.46
C ILE A 28 2.74 21.43 -5.39
N PRO A 29 2.40 22.63 -4.87
CA PRO A 29 3.20 23.29 -3.84
C PRO A 29 3.38 22.49 -2.55
N TRP A 30 2.55 21.47 -2.30
CA TRP A 30 2.67 20.59 -1.14
C TRP A 30 3.67 19.44 -1.34
N ILE A 31 4.21 19.25 -2.55
CA ILE A 31 5.13 18.19 -2.90
C ILE A 31 6.57 18.72 -2.77
N THR A 32 7.30 18.28 -1.74
CA THR A 32 8.63 18.82 -1.39
C THR A 32 9.81 18.05 -2.01
N GLY A 33 9.57 17.25 -3.06
CA GLY A 33 10.61 16.45 -3.73
C GLY A 33 10.12 15.85 -5.04
N PRO A 34 10.96 15.05 -5.75
CA PRO A 34 10.50 14.29 -6.91
C PRO A 34 9.43 13.30 -6.46
N GLY A 35 8.17 13.67 -6.66
CA GLY A 35 7.03 12.82 -6.34
C GLY A 35 6.84 11.79 -7.45
N VAL A 36 6.74 10.52 -7.07
CA VAL A 36 6.25 9.47 -7.96
C VAL A 36 4.77 9.24 -7.62
N ILE A 37 3.91 9.24 -8.64
CA ILE A 37 2.50 8.87 -8.49
C ILE A 37 2.38 7.42 -8.90
N LEU A 38 1.81 6.60 -8.01
CA LEU A 38 1.58 5.18 -8.24
C LEU A 38 0.08 4.91 -8.33
N HIS A 39 -0.35 4.25 -9.40
CA HIS A 39 -1.70 3.71 -9.51
C HIS A 39 -1.66 2.23 -9.16
N VAL A 40 -2.60 1.82 -8.32
CA VAL A 40 -2.68 0.44 -7.82
C VAL A 40 -4.14 0.05 -7.73
N ASP A 41 -4.48 -1.11 -8.30
CA ASP A 41 -5.80 -1.70 -8.15
C ASP A 41 -5.88 -2.42 -6.80
N LEU A 42 -6.13 -1.65 -5.74
CA LEU A 42 -6.14 -2.17 -4.37
C LEU A 42 -7.37 -3.03 -4.10
N GLN A 43 -7.15 -4.23 -3.58
CA GLN A 43 -8.20 -5.17 -3.19
C GLN A 43 -7.95 -5.74 -1.78
N PRO A 44 -9.02 -6.01 -1.00
CA PRO A 44 -10.41 -5.68 -1.32
C PRO A 44 -10.72 -4.21 -0.99
N CYS A 45 -11.60 -3.60 -1.79
CA CYS A 45 -11.88 -2.16 -1.72
C CYS A 45 -12.59 -1.74 -0.42
N ASP A 46 -13.44 -2.61 0.12
CA ASP A 46 -14.22 -2.35 1.35
C ASP A 46 -13.33 -2.18 2.58
N THR A 47 -12.23 -2.92 2.67
CA THR A 47 -11.30 -2.85 3.80
C THR A 47 -10.19 -1.81 3.59
N PHE A 48 -10.00 -1.33 2.36
CA PHE A 48 -9.10 -0.22 2.07
C PHE A 48 -9.55 1.07 2.78
N ALA A 49 -10.84 1.40 2.73
CA ALA A 49 -11.39 2.58 3.41
C ALA A 49 -11.15 2.54 4.93
N LEU A 50 -11.27 1.36 5.54
CA LEU A 50 -10.95 1.15 6.96
C LEU A 50 -9.46 1.35 7.24
N ALA A 51 -8.59 0.85 6.35
CA ALA A 51 -7.15 1.03 6.46
C ALA A 51 -6.71 2.51 6.40
N LEU A 52 -7.39 3.33 5.58
CA LEU A 52 -7.17 4.77 5.50
C LEU A 52 -7.76 5.55 6.68
N ALA A 53 -8.85 5.06 7.27
CA ALA A 53 -9.51 5.69 8.42
C ALA A 53 -8.81 5.38 9.77
N ALA A 54 -7.90 4.41 9.77
CA ALA A 54 -7.14 3.97 10.93
C ALA A 54 -6.30 5.11 11.53
N PRO A 55 -6.03 5.08 12.85
CA PRO A 55 -5.11 6.03 13.49
C PRO A 55 -3.71 6.04 12.86
N VAL A 56 -3.25 4.88 12.38
CA VAL A 56 -1.97 4.72 11.69
C VAL A 56 -2.20 3.86 10.45
N THR A 57 -1.79 4.37 9.30
CA THR A 57 -1.77 3.59 8.06
C THR A 57 -0.33 3.23 7.74
N GLU A 58 -0.07 1.95 7.59
CA GLU A 58 1.18 1.44 7.04
C GLU A 58 1.03 1.19 5.55
N ILE A 59 2.02 1.62 4.78
CA ILE A 59 2.12 1.37 3.35
C ILE A 59 3.45 0.69 3.11
N THR A 60 3.41 -0.54 2.63
CA THR A 60 4.60 -1.29 2.23
C THR A 60 4.58 -1.52 0.73
N THR A 61 5.67 -1.16 0.06
CA THR A 61 5.92 -1.46 -1.34
C THR A 61 6.96 -2.56 -1.44
N PHE A 62 6.62 -3.65 -2.12
CA PHE A 62 7.51 -4.73 -2.51
C PHE A 62 7.88 -4.54 -3.98
N TYR A 63 9.16 -4.64 -4.31
CA TYR A 63 9.69 -4.37 -5.65
C TYR A 63 10.13 -5.66 -6.32
N PHE A 64 9.75 -5.84 -7.58
CA PHE A 64 10.05 -7.03 -8.37
C PHE A 64 10.57 -6.68 -9.75
N GLU A 65 11.71 -7.25 -10.16
CA GLU A 65 12.31 -6.95 -11.47
C GLU A 65 11.45 -7.52 -12.61
N ASN A 66 10.96 -8.75 -12.44
CA ASN A 66 10.13 -9.46 -13.42
C ASN A 66 8.64 -9.48 -13.06
N GLY A 67 8.25 -8.64 -12.10
CA GLY A 67 6.91 -8.61 -11.51
C GLY A 67 6.69 -9.69 -10.43
N PRO A 68 5.63 -9.52 -9.62
CA PRO A 68 5.37 -10.41 -8.52
C PRO A 68 4.98 -11.82 -9.00
N PRO A 69 5.26 -12.87 -8.22
CA PRO A 69 4.67 -14.19 -8.43
C PRO A 69 3.14 -14.10 -8.55
N GLY A 70 2.54 -14.93 -9.41
CA GLY A 70 1.11 -14.86 -9.70
C GLY A 70 0.19 -15.13 -8.50
N ASP A 71 0.71 -15.78 -7.45
CA ASP A 71 0.03 -16.08 -6.20
C ASP A 71 0.37 -15.09 -5.06
N PHE A 72 1.24 -14.10 -5.29
CA PHE A 72 1.74 -13.19 -4.26
C PHE A 72 0.62 -12.47 -3.48
N LEU A 73 -0.42 -12.00 -4.16
CA LEU A 73 -1.55 -11.34 -3.49
C LEU A 73 -2.37 -12.31 -2.62
N SER A 74 -2.55 -13.55 -3.06
CA SER A 74 -3.22 -14.61 -2.28
C SER A 74 -2.43 -14.95 -1.02
N LEU A 75 -1.12 -14.94 -1.18
CA LEU A 75 -0.11 -15.16 -0.15
C LEU A 75 -0.13 -14.03 0.91
N VAL A 76 -0.20 -12.76 0.48
CA VAL A 76 -0.43 -11.61 1.36
C VAL A 76 -1.75 -11.74 2.14
N GLU A 77 -2.85 -12.03 1.45
CA GLU A 77 -4.16 -12.19 2.08
C GLU A 77 -4.17 -13.32 3.13
N ALA A 78 -3.52 -14.45 2.82
CA ALA A 78 -3.41 -15.58 3.73
C ALA A 78 -2.66 -15.26 5.03
N SER A 79 -1.73 -14.29 4.99
CA SER A 79 -1.03 -13.80 6.18
C SER A 79 -1.80 -12.78 6.99
N LEU A 80 -2.54 -11.91 6.31
CA LEU A 80 -3.37 -10.90 6.98
C LEU A 80 -4.60 -11.49 7.66
N ARG A 81 -5.07 -12.67 7.23
CA ARG A 81 -6.17 -13.39 7.87
C ARG A 81 -5.95 -13.58 9.38
N HIS A 82 -4.73 -13.89 9.82
CA HIS A 82 -4.42 -14.03 11.25
C HIS A 82 -4.55 -12.71 12.01
N ALA A 83 -4.13 -11.60 11.39
CA ALA A 83 -4.30 -10.28 11.97
C ALA A 83 -5.79 -9.94 12.15
N ARG A 84 -6.61 -10.32 11.17
CA ARG A 84 -8.06 -10.10 11.18
C ARG A 84 -8.77 -10.96 12.24
N GLU A 85 -8.34 -12.20 12.43
CA GLU A 85 -8.97 -13.14 13.36
C GLU A 85 -8.52 -12.92 14.82
N ASP A 86 -7.35 -12.32 15.04
CA ASP A 86 -6.87 -11.97 16.36
C ASP A 86 -7.41 -10.62 16.84
N ALA A 87 -8.37 -10.65 17.76
CA ALA A 87 -8.93 -9.46 18.40
C ALA A 87 -7.89 -8.59 19.15
N GLY A 88 -6.73 -9.13 19.50
CA GLY A 88 -5.64 -8.41 20.17
C GLY A 88 -4.62 -7.76 19.23
N SER A 89 -4.74 -7.98 17.92
CA SER A 89 -3.75 -7.55 16.92
C SER A 89 -3.74 -6.04 16.71
N GLY A 90 -4.86 -5.36 16.96
CA GLY A 90 -5.05 -3.94 16.63
C GLY A 90 -5.14 -3.68 15.11
N PHE A 91 -5.39 -4.71 14.31
CA PHE A 91 -5.64 -4.61 12.87
C PHE A 91 -7.03 -4.04 12.60
N LEU A 92 -7.13 -3.08 11.67
CA LEU A 92 -8.39 -2.40 11.35
C LEU A 92 -8.84 -2.61 9.91
N GLY A 93 -7.94 -2.98 9.00
CA GLY A 93 -8.24 -3.20 7.59
C GLY A 93 -6.97 -3.27 6.77
N SER A 94 -7.08 -3.82 5.56
CA SER A 94 -5.96 -3.87 4.62
C SER A 94 -6.44 -3.90 3.18
N ALA A 95 -5.56 -3.55 2.25
CA ALA A 95 -5.74 -3.84 0.84
C ALA A 95 -4.36 -3.97 0.17
N ALA A 96 -4.26 -4.78 -0.87
CA ALA A 96 -3.05 -4.92 -1.65
C ALA A 96 -3.36 -4.93 -3.15
N GLY A 97 -2.36 -4.56 -3.97
CA GLY A 97 -2.49 -4.59 -5.42
C GLY A 97 -1.16 -4.40 -6.12
N VAL A 98 -1.13 -4.71 -7.41
CA VAL A 98 0.04 -4.54 -8.28
C VAL A 98 0.01 -3.14 -8.89
N THR A 99 1.17 -2.50 -9.05
CA THR A 99 1.27 -1.18 -9.67
C THR A 99 1.01 -1.21 -11.19
N HIS A 100 0.39 -0.15 -11.70
CA HIS A 100 0.30 0.10 -13.15
C HIS A 100 1.63 0.59 -13.73
N GLU A 101 2.41 1.32 -12.94
CA GLU A 101 3.74 1.79 -13.31
C GLU A 101 4.84 0.76 -13.03
N ASN A 102 5.95 0.86 -13.77
CA ASN A 102 7.22 0.30 -13.30
C ASN A 102 7.82 1.25 -12.27
N LEU A 103 8.41 0.67 -11.25
CA LEU A 103 9.11 1.32 -10.15
C LEU A 103 10.60 1.09 -10.30
N GLU A 104 11.40 2.09 -9.93
CA GLU A 104 12.82 1.93 -9.69
C GLU A 104 13.09 2.13 -8.20
N HIS A 105 13.71 1.14 -7.55
CA HIS A 105 14.13 1.26 -6.16
C HIS A 105 15.40 0.47 -5.91
N THR A 106 16.45 1.15 -5.45
CA THR A 106 17.73 0.53 -5.06
C THR A 106 18.33 -0.41 -6.14
N GLY A 107 18.16 -0.06 -7.42
CA GLY A 107 18.64 -0.87 -8.55
C GLY A 107 17.70 -2.00 -9.01
N VAL A 108 16.53 -2.14 -8.39
CA VAL A 108 15.44 -3.00 -8.88
C VAL A 108 14.52 -2.14 -9.76
N GLU A 109 14.34 -2.54 -11.02
CA GLU A 109 13.41 -1.89 -11.96
C GLU A 109 12.33 -2.89 -12.38
N GLY A 110 11.06 -2.60 -12.11
CA GLY A 110 9.95 -3.47 -12.51
C GLY A 110 8.64 -3.18 -11.77
N LYS A 111 7.74 -4.15 -11.65
CA LYS A 111 6.45 -3.93 -11.00
C LYS A 111 6.58 -3.95 -9.48
N GLY A 112 5.71 -3.19 -8.82
CA GLY A 112 5.56 -3.23 -7.37
C GLY A 112 4.28 -3.91 -6.93
N VAL A 113 4.28 -4.47 -5.73
CA VAL A 113 3.05 -4.73 -4.96
C VAL A 113 2.99 -3.74 -3.81
N VAL A 114 1.88 -3.01 -3.73
CA VAL A 114 1.60 -2.11 -2.61
C VAL A 114 0.64 -2.79 -1.67
N LEU A 115 1.01 -2.88 -0.40
CA LEU A 115 0.19 -3.34 0.71
C LEU A 115 -0.10 -2.17 1.65
N VAL A 116 -1.38 -1.93 1.90
CA VAL A 116 -1.86 -0.92 2.85
C VAL A 116 -2.49 -1.64 4.02
N ILE A 117 -2.12 -1.26 5.25
CA ILE A 117 -2.68 -1.81 6.49
C ILE A 117 -3.04 -0.68 7.45
N GLY A 118 -4.23 -0.74 8.03
CA GLY A 118 -4.65 0.13 9.12
C GLY A 118 -4.41 -0.52 10.47
N TRP A 119 -3.77 0.24 11.37
CA TRP A 119 -3.49 -0.16 12.75
C TRP A 119 -4.09 0.84 13.75
N GLU A 120 -4.49 0.34 14.92
CA GLU A 120 -4.91 1.16 16.05
C GLU A 120 -3.79 2.08 16.57
N SER A 121 -2.52 1.65 16.43
CA SER A 121 -1.34 2.45 16.78
C SER A 121 -0.08 1.93 16.08
N GLU A 122 0.99 2.72 16.07
CA GLU A 122 2.29 2.34 15.51
C GLU A 122 2.84 1.07 16.20
N GLY A 123 2.66 0.97 17.53
CA GLY A 123 3.14 -0.17 18.31
C GLY A 123 2.43 -1.49 17.98
N LYS A 124 1.15 -1.44 17.57
CA LYS A 124 0.37 -2.66 17.28
C LYS A 124 0.85 -3.42 16.05
N GLY A 125 1.15 -2.70 14.97
CA GLY A 125 1.74 -3.32 13.77
C GLY A 125 3.10 -3.95 14.05
N GLU A 126 3.93 -3.29 14.86
CA GLU A 126 5.24 -3.82 15.26
C GLU A 126 5.13 -5.05 16.18
N GLU A 127 4.26 -4.99 17.20
CA GLU A 127 3.97 -6.11 18.10
C GLU A 127 3.49 -7.34 17.31
N PHE A 128 2.58 -7.13 16.35
CA PHE A 128 2.05 -8.20 15.51
C PHE A 128 3.14 -8.90 14.69
N ARG A 129 4.08 -8.14 14.09
CA ARG A 129 5.18 -8.71 13.30
C ARG A 129 6.19 -9.50 14.12
N LYS A 130 6.38 -9.16 15.39
CA LYS A 130 7.32 -9.86 16.29
C LYS A 130 6.79 -11.20 16.79
N ARG A 131 5.55 -11.56 16.45
CA ARG A 131 4.98 -12.86 16.79
C ARG A 131 5.60 -13.91 15.89
N LYS A 132 6.07 -15.00 16.48
CA LYS A 132 6.85 -16.02 15.78
C LYS A 132 6.08 -16.63 14.59
N GLU A 133 4.78 -16.86 14.76
CA GLU A 133 3.93 -17.42 13.69
C GLU A 133 3.79 -16.48 12.47
N ILE A 134 3.95 -15.17 12.69
CA ILE A 134 3.88 -14.14 11.66
C ILE A 134 5.26 -13.91 11.05
N GLU A 135 6.32 -13.91 11.86
CA GLU A 135 7.71 -13.81 11.42
C GLU A 135 8.04 -14.92 10.40
N ASP A 136 7.77 -16.18 10.74
CA ASP A 136 8.05 -17.34 9.88
C ASP A 136 7.34 -17.21 8.51
N ARG A 137 6.09 -16.72 8.51
CA ARG A 137 5.30 -16.51 7.28
C ARG A 137 5.75 -15.30 6.49
N MET A 138 6.12 -14.20 7.15
CA MET A 138 6.63 -13.01 6.47
C MET A 138 7.99 -13.29 5.81
N VAL A 139 8.81 -14.17 6.38
CA VAL A 139 10.04 -14.65 5.75
C VAL A 139 9.70 -15.37 4.43
N GLU A 140 8.79 -16.36 4.47
CA GLU A 140 8.34 -17.10 3.27
C GLU A 140 7.69 -16.20 2.21
N LEU A 141 6.93 -15.19 2.64
CA LEU A 141 6.12 -14.36 1.74
C LEU A 141 6.85 -13.19 1.11
N VAL A 142 7.73 -12.54 1.86
CA VAL A 142 8.16 -11.16 1.59
C VAL A 142 9.68 -11.05 1.48
N ILE A 143 10.44 -11.86 2.22
CA ILE A 143 11.90 -11.76 2.24
C ILE A 143 12.52 -12.56 1.09
N GLU A 144 11.95 -13.70 0.73
CA GLU A 144 12.53 -14.56 -0.32
C GLU A 144 12.03 -14.24 -1.73
N SER A 145 10.85 -13.60 -1.85
CA SER A 145 10.17 -13.43 -3.13
C SER A 145 10.36 -12.04 -3.76
N ALA A 146 10.63 -11.01 -2.96
CA ALA A 146 10.80 -9.63 -3.41
C ALA A 146 12.26 -9.20 -3.30
N GLU A 147 12.74 -8.53 -4.34
CA GLU A 147 14.13 -8.09 -4.46
C GLU A 147 14.43 -6.87 -3.57
N ALA A 148 13.41 -6.04 -3.29
CA ALA A 148 13.50 -4.97 -2.32
C ALA A 148 12.15 -4.68 -1.64
N ARG A 149 12.20 -3.96 -0.51
CA ARG A 149 11.03 -3.52 0.26
C ARG A 149 11.22 -2.14 0.87
N GLU A 150 10.17 -1.33 0.82
CA GLU A 150 10.07 -0.06 1.54
C GLU A 150 8.78 -0.02 2.35
N THR A 151 8.86 0.30 3.64
CA THR A 151 7.69 0.50 4.50
C THR A 151 7.64 1.92 5.02
N ARG A 152 6.46 2.55 4.95
CA ARG A 152 6.19 3.90 5.45
C ARG A 152 4.98 3.86 6.37
N HIS A 153 5.08 4.53 7.52
CA HIS A 153 3.94 4.76 8.42
C HIS A 153 3.46 6.19 8.23
N VAL A 154 2.17 6.35 7.92
CA VAL A 154 1.56 7.63 7.60
C VAL A 154 0.36 7.86 8.51
N LYS A 155 0.31 9.04 9.13
CA LYS A 155 -0.89 9.56 9.80
C LYS A 155 -1.65 10.41 8.79
N LEU A 156 -2.70 9.84 8.21
CA LEU A 156 -3.53 10.56 7.25
C LEU A 156 -4.38 11.59 8.00
N LYS A 157 -4.32 12.84 7.55
CA LYS A 157 -5.17 13.89 8.07
C LYS A 157 -6.59 13.62 7.59
N LYS A 158 -7.51 13.37 8.53
CA LYS A 158 -8.94 13.24 8.25
C LYS A 158 -9.45 14.60 7.75
N LEU A 159 -10.02 14.61 6.55
CA LEU A 159 -10.66 15.79 5.97
C LEU A 159 -12.04 16.01 6.59
#